data_AF-A0A3S3TXD5-F1
#
_entry.id   AF-A0A3S3TXD5-F1
#
_cell.length_a   1.000
_cell.length_b   1.000
_cell.length_c   1.000
_cell.angle_alpha   90.00
_cell.angle_beta   90.00
_cell.angle_gamma   90.00
#
_symmetry.space_group_name_H-M   'P 1'
#
loop_
_entity.id
_entity.type
_entity.pdbx_description
1 polymer ?
#
loop_
_entity_poly.entity_id
_entity_poly.type
_entity_poly.pdbx_seq_one_letter_code
_entity_poly.pdbx_strand_id
1 'polypeptide(L)'
;MAELVLLDNDIVLKSCAYGSAVDLIDLAARHNRRLAMLRVAQYAVGRRIQRARDVRDVEGLSGQWAALLPSVLSIEPTQAEIEFAAELEEQAINLSLELDAGESQLFAVLVFRASPLLLTGDKRAIAALEAIGRSLPEERVACLEQFIYSLLDIIGLTNLRTRICREPQVDRSLTISFSCHVDKVSERSVRQGLESYISSVRKSAPTVLLKTAAISAIVS
;
A
#
# COMPACT_ATOMS: atom_id res chain seq x y z
N MET A 1 15.91 12.11 11.17
CA MET A 1 14.71 11.62 11.90
C MET A 1 13.89 10.80 10.93
N ALA A 2 13.28 9.71 11.38
CA ALA A 2 13.07 8.50 10.60
C ALA A 2 12.23 8.68 9.32
N GLU A 3 12.89 8.51 8.17
CA GLU A 3 12.33 8.59 6.82
C GLU A 3 11.66 7.27 6.40
N LEU A 4 10.69 6.81 7.20
CA LEU A 4 10.06 5.50 6.99
C LEU A 4 8.85 5.60 6.06
N VAL A 5 8.85 4.80 4.99
CA VAL A 5 7.61 4.49 4.27
C VAL A 5 7.06 3.21 4.89
N LEU A 6 5.94 3.35 5.57
CA LEU A 6 5.26 2.25 6.24
C LEU A 6 4.47 1.43 5.22
N LEU A 7 4.55 0.11 5.32
CA LEU A 7 3.91 -0.83 4.41
C LEU A 7 2.92 -1.69 5.18
N ASP A 8 1.67 -1.66 4.75
CA ASP A 8 0.70 -2.70 5.07
C ASP A 8 1.00 -4.00 4.26
N ASN A 9 0.54 -5.12 4.79
CA ASN A 9 0.58 -6.45 4.22
C ASN A 9 0.08 -6.50 2.78
N ASP A 10 -1.02 -5.83 2.45
CA ASP A 10 -1.63 -5.95 1.12
C ASP A 10 -0.73 -5.32 0.04
N ILE A 11 -0.06 -4.20 0.37
CA ILE A 11 0.95 -3.59 -0.52
C ILE A 11 2.13 -4.53 -0.75
N VAL A 12 2.63 -5.15 0.31
CA VAL A 12 3.74 -6.10 0.22
C VAL A 12 3.35 -7.31 -0.63
N LEU A 13 2.20 -7.92 -0.35
CA LEU A 13 1.71 -9.10 -1.07
C LEU A 13 1.49 -8.83 -2.54
N LYS A 14 0.82 -7.72 -2.87
CA LYS A 14 0.50 -7.35 -4.26
C LYS A 14 1.72 -6.88 -5.03
N SER A 15 2.65 -6.15 -4.40
CA SER A 15 3.92 -5.80 -5.05
C SER A 15 4.73 -7.04 -5.40
N CYS A 16 4.79 -8.04 -4.52
CA CYS A 16 5.44 -9.32 -4.81
C CYS A 16 4.69 -10.09 -5.91
N ALA A 17 3.37 -10.18 -5.85
CA ALA A 17 2.57 -10.90 -6.84
C ALA A 17 2.70 -10.31 -8.25
N TYR A 18 2.80 -8.98 -8.35
CA TYR A 18 3.02 -8.29 -9.62
C TYR A 18 4.51 -8.17 -9.98
N GLY A 19 5.42 -8.91 -9.36
CA GLY A 19 6.83 -8.85 -9.73
C GLY A 19 7.45 -7.45 -9.61
N SER A 20 6.97 -6.63 -8.67
CA SER A 20 7.27 -5.21 -8.53
C SER A 20 7.88 -4.85 -7.17
N ALA A 21 8.43 -5.84 -6.46
CA ALA A 21 9.09 -5.61 -5.17
C ALA A 21 10.34 -4.74 -5.30
N VAL A 22 11.16 -4.99 -6.34
CA VAL A 22 12.35 -4.18 -6.63
C VAL A 22 11.96 -2.74 -6.97
N ASP A 23 10.86 -2.53 -7.71
CA ASP A 23 10.40 -1.18 -8.03
C ASP A 23 9.94 -0.42 -6.78
N LEU A 24 9.34 -1.10 -5.79
CA LEU A 24 9.01 -0.52 -4.49
C LEU A 24 10.27 -0.12 -3.71
N ILE A 25 11.30 -0.97 -3.72
CA ILE A 25 12.60 -0.67 -3.10
C ILE A 25 13.25 0.55 -3.77
N ASP A 26 13.33 0.54 -5.11
CA ASP A 26 13.93 1.61 -5.88
C ASP A 26 13.19 2.94 -5.68
N LEU A 27 11.86 2.89 -5.61
CA LEU A 27 11.04 4.06 -5.34
C LEU A 27 11.39 4.68 -3.97
N ALA A 28 11.51 3.88 -2.91
CA ALA A 28 11.93 4.40 -1.61
C ALA A 28 13.39 4.90 -1.63
N ALA A 29 14.29 4.15 -2.27
CA ALA A 29 15.73 4.44 -2.31
C ALA A 29 16.07 5.73 -3.08
N ARG A 30 15.39 6.00 -4.21
CA ARG A 30 15.54 7.26 -4.99
C ARG A 30 15.33 8.53 -4.17
N HIS A 31 14.69 8.37 -3.03
CA HIS A 31 14.23 9.43 -2.18
C HIS A 31 14.80 9.32 -0.75
N ASN A 32 15.86 8.53 -0.58
CA ASN A 32 16.53 8.27 0.71
C ASN A 32 15.61 7.74 1.83
N ARG A 33 14.44 7.18 1.45
CA ARG A 33 13.50 6.58 2.40
C ARG A 33 13.83 5.13 2.65
N ARG A 34 13.42 4.63 3.81
CA ARG A 34 13.50 3.21 4.17
C ARG A 34 12.10 2.62 4.26
N LEU A 35 11.92 1.45 3.69
CA LEU A 35 10.68 0.70 3.85
C LEU A 35 10.62 0.11 5.26
N ALA A 36 9.45 0.14 5.89
CA ALA A 36 9.24 -0.46 7.20
C ALA A 36 7.85 -1.13 7.28
N MET A 37 7.77 -2.20 8.06
CA MET A 37 6.51 -2.88 8.37
C MET A 37 6.55 -3.44 9.78
N LEU A 38 5.38 -3.67 10.39
CA LEU A 38 5.31 -4.31 11.70
C LEU A 38 6.02 -5.67 11.68
N ARG A 39 6.77 -6.00 12.72
CA ARG A 39 7.49 -7.28 12.80
C ARG A 39 6.54 -8.47 12.70
N VAL A 40 5.37 -8.39 13.35
CA VAL A 40 4.33 -9.44 13.25
C VAL A 40 3.83 -9.64 11.82
N ALA A 41 3.75 -8.55 11.05
CA ALA A 41 3.30 -8.55 9.66
C ALA A 41 4.27 -9.33 8.75
N GLN A 42 5.59 -9.32 9.01
CA GLN A 42 6.56 -10.12 8.24
C GLN A 42 6.25 -11.62 8.29
N TYR A 43 5.85 -12.13 9.46
CA TYR A 43 5.45 -13.53 9.61
C TYR A 43 4.09 -13.83 8.98
N ALA A 44 3.14 -12.88 9.04
CA ALA A 44 1.84 -13.02 8.39
C ALA A 44 1.97 -13.08 6.86
N VAL A 45 2.70 -12.13 6.27
CA VAL A 45 3.02 -12.09 4.83
C VAL A 45 3.80 -13.33 4.42
N GLY A 46 4.87 -13.67 5.13
CA GLY A 46 5.69 -14.85 4.80
C GLY A 46 4.87 -16.14 4.80
N ARG A 47 4.00 -16.35 5.80
CA ARG A 47 3.09 -17.51 5.83
C ARG A 47 2.07 -17.49 4.70
N ARG A 48 1.54 -16.32 4.35
CA ARG A 48 0.59 -16.18 3.24
C ARG A 48 1.25 -16.50 1.90
N ILE A 49 2.46 -16.01 1.66
CA ILE A 49 3.24 -16.30 0.45
C ILE A 49 3.55 -17.79 0.33
N GLN A 50 4.00 -18.43 1.40
CA GLN A 50 4.26 -19.88 1.42
C GLN A 50 3.03 -20.74 1.13
N ARG A 51 1.82 -20.22 1.41
CA ARG A 51 0.55 -20.93 1.26
C ARG A 51 -0.28 -20.42 0.08
N ALA A 52 0.25 -19.50 -0.72
CA ALA A 52 -0.49 -18.86 -1.78
C ALA A 52 -0.93 -19.90 -2.82
N ARG A 53 -2.20 -19.83 -3.22
CA ARG A 53 -2.81 -20.68 -4.26
C ARG A 53 -3.61 -19.87 -5.28
N ASP A 54 -3.72 -18.57 -5.02
CA ASP A 54 -4.50 -17.56 -5.72
C ASP A 54 -3.67 -16.76 -6.74
N VAL A 55 -2.36 -17.02 -6.80
CA VAL A 55 -1.42 -16.53 -7.82
C VAL A 55 -1.00 -17.67 -8.75
N ARG A 56 -0.73 -17.33 -10.01
CA ARG A 56 -0.27 -18.27 -11.04
C ARG A 56 1.23 -18.56 -10.92
N ASP A 57 2.04 -17.54 -10.61
CA ASP A 57 3.49 -17.66 -10.43
C ASP A 57 3.91 -17.64 -8.95
N VAL A 58 3.74 -18.78 -8.27
CA VAL A 58 4.07 -18.94 -6.84
C VAL A 58 5.59 -18.85 -6.60
N GLU A 59 6.39 -19.33 -7.54
CA GLU A 59 7.86 -19.25 -7.46
C GLU A 59 8.33 -17.80 -7.58
N GLY A 60 7.81 -17.07 -8.57
CA GLY A 60 8.03 -15.64 -8.74
C GLY A 60 7.61 -14.84 -7.51
N LEU A 61 6.43 -15.10 -6.96
CA LEU A 61 5.96 -14.46 -5.71
C LEU A 61 6.97 -14.66 -4.56
N SER A 62 7.45 -15.90 -4.38
CA SER A 62 8.42 -16.25 -3.33
C SER A 62 9.77 -15.59 -3.56
N GLY A 63 10.24 -15.53 -4.80
CA GLY A 63 11.47 -14.84 -5.18
C GLY A 63 11.40 -13.33 -4.93
N GLN A 64 10.27 -12.70 -5.24
CA GLN A 64 10.04 -11.28 -4.98
C GLN A 64 10.04 -10.97 -3.48
N TRP A 65 9.44 -11.84 -2.66
CA TRP A 65 9.51 -11.70 -1.21
C TRP A 65 10.92 -11.84 -0.66
N ALA A 66 11.69 -12.82 -1.16
CA ALA A 66 13.09 -13.00 -0.78
C ALA A 66 13.95 -11.78 -1.13
N ALA A 67 13.62 -11.09 -2.23
CA ALA A 67 14.28 -9.83 -2.61
C ALA A 67 13.82 -8.64 -1.74
N LEU A 68 12.53 -8.57 -1.39
CA LEU A 68 11.95 -7.45 -0.63
C LEU A 68 12.33 -7.46 0.85
N LEU A 69 12.21 -8.61 1.50
CA LEU A 69 12.31 -8.75 2.96
C LEU A 69 13.60 -8.14 3.54
N PRO A 70 14.80 -8.35 2.97
CA PRO A 70 16.04 -7.74 3.49
C PRO A 70 16.04 -6.20 3.44
N SER A 71 15.24 -5.59 2.57
CA SER A 71 15.13 -4.14 2.40
C SER A 71 14.04 -3.50 3.28
N VAL A 72 13.18 -4.31 3.91
CA VAL A 72 12.11 -3.82 4.78
C VAL A 72 12.53 -3.91 6.25
N LEU A 73 12.58 -2.75 6.90
CA LEU A 73 12.80 -2.66 8.33
C LEU A 73 11.65 -3.30 9.11
N SER A 74 12.01 -4.20 10.02
CA SER A 74 11.10 -4.75 11.01
C SER A 74 10.96 -3.75 12.15
N ILE A 75 9.74 -3.25 12.38
CA ILE A 75 9.46 -2.32 13.46
C ILE A 75 8.52 -2.93 14.49
N GLU A 76 8.72 -2.58 15.74
CA GLU A 76 7.78 -2.86 16.83
C GLU A 76 7.21 -1.55 17.35
N PRO A 77 5.89 -1.45 17.54
CA PRO A 77 5.28 -0.32 18.21
C PRO A 77 5.81 -0.16 19.64
N THR A 78 5.98 1.08 20.07
CA THR A 78 6.23 1.43 21.47
C THR A 78 4.95 1.31 22.28
N GLN A 79 5.06 1.29 23.61
CA GLN A 79 3.89 1.26 24.49
C GLN A 79 2.90 2.41 24.21
N ALA A 80 3.42 3.63 23.99
CA ALA A 80 2.59 4.79 23.66
C ALA A 80 1.89 4.66 22.29
N GLU A 81 2.56 4.07 21.30
CA GLU A 81 1.97 3.78 19.99
C GLU A 81 0.86 2.69 20.11
N ILE A 82 1.04 1.69 20.98
CA ILE A 82 0.04 0.65 21.24
C ILE A 82 -1.19 1.23 21.94
N GLU A 83 -0.99 2.07 22.95
CA GLU A 83 -2.09 2.75 23.67
C GLU A 83 -2.91 3.62 22.71
N PHE A 84 -2.24 4.42 21.89
CA PHE A 84 -2.91 5.22 20.87
C PHE A 84 -3.63 4.37 19.82
N ALA A 85 -3.03 3.25 19.38
CA ALA A 85 -3.68 2.32 18.47
C ALA A 85 -4.98 1.73 19.06
N ALA A 86 -4.98 1.39 20.35
CA ALA A 86 -6.16 0.91 21.04
C ALA A 86 -7.27 1.99 21.14
N GLU A 87 -6.90 3.25 21.36
CA GLU A 87 -7.84 4.38 21.33
C GLU A 87 -8.49 4.55 19.94
N LEU A 88 -7.72 4.37 18.86
CA LEU A 88 -8.23 4.41 17.49
C LEU A 88 -9.21 3.26 17.22
N GLU A 89 -8.88 2.05 17.68
CA GLU A 89 -9.75 0.88 17.55
C GLU A 89 -11.06 1.06 18.33
N GLU A 90 -11.00 1.60 19.55
CA GLU A 90 -12.19 1.90 20.35
C GLU A 90 -13.10 2.92 19.63
N GLN A 91 -12.51 3.97 19.05
CA GLN A 91 -13.26 4.93 18.24
C GLN A 91 -13.86 4.30 16.98
N ALA A 92 -13.10 3.44 16.29
CA ALA A 92 -13.59 2.71 15.13
C ALA A 92 -14.80 1.84 15.49
N ILE A 93 -14.74 1.10 16.60
CA ILE A 93 -15.85 0.28 17.10
C ILE A 93 -17.08 1.15 17.38
N ASN A 94 -16.90 2.27 18.09
CA ASN A 94 -17.99 3.19 18.43
C ASN A 94 -18.66 3.80 17.18
N LEU A 95 -17.90 3.99 16.11
CA LEU A 95 -18.38 4.51 14.83
C LEU A 95 -18.79 3.40 13.84
N SER A 96 -18.72 2.13 14.23
CA SER A 96 -18.96 0.96 13.35
C SER A 96 -18.09 0.98 12.09
N LEU A 97 -16.83 1.37 12.23
CA LEU A 97 -15.83 1.43 11.18
C LEU A 97 -14.94 0.18 11.20
N GLU A 98 -14.41 -0.17 10.03
CA GLU A 98 -13.48 -1.29 9.90
C GLU A 98 -12.04 -0.78 10.01
N LEU A 99 -11.43 -0.99 11.17
CA LEU A 99 -10.00 -0.77 11.42
C LEU A 99 -9.49 -1.93 12.26
N ASP A 100 -8.48 -2.65 11.76
CA ASP A 100 -7.87 -3.75 12.50
C ASP A 100 -6.65 -3.31 13.32
N ALA A 101 -6.19 -4.20 14.21
CA ALA A 101 -5.08 -3.92 15.10
C ALA A 101 -3.73 -3.69 14.40
N GLY A 102 -3.54 -4.23 13.19
CA GLY A 102 -2.32 -3.99 12.41
C GLY A 102 -2.32 -2.58 11.81
N GLU A 103 -3.46 -2.19 11.25
CA GLU A 103 -3.64 -0.87 10.63
C GLU A 103 -3.67 0.25 11.67
N SER A 104 -4.31 0.05 12.83
CA SER A 104 -4.26 1.00 13.95
C SER A 104 -2.83 1.22 14.44
N GLN A 105 -2.03 0.16 14.56
CA GLN A 105 -0.62 0.24 14.98
C GLN A 105 0.27 0.90 13.93
N LEU A 106 0.13 0.55 12.65
CA LEU A 106 0.85 1.24 11.56
C LEU A 106 0.54 2.73 11.55
N PHE A 107 -0.73 3.07 11.77
CA PHE A 107 -1.15 4.46 11.84
C PHE A 107 -0.61 5.17 13.10
N ALA A 108 -0.59 4.53 14.26
CA ALA A 108 0.04 5.08 15.45
C ALA A 108 1.53 5.39 15.21
N VAL A 109 2.25 4.46 14.55
CA VAL A 109 3.64 4.67 14.13
C VAL A 109 3.78 5.83 13.13
N LEU A 110 2.84 5.97 12.18
CA LEU A 110 2.80 7.07 11.22
C LEU A 110 2.80 8.42 11.95
N VAL A 111 1.92 8.55 12.97
CA VAL A 111 1.76 9.75 13.79
C VAL A 111 3.00 10.00 14.66
N PHE A 112 3.34 9.05 15.54
CA PHE A 112 4.36 9.25 16.59
C PHE A 112 5.77 9.39 16.04
N ARG A 113 6.11 8.67 14.97
CA ARG A 113 7.43 8.74 14.35
C ARG A 113 7.53 9.80 13.26
N ALA A 114 6.43 10.53 13.01
CA ALA A 114 6.30 11.49 11.92
C ALA A 114 6.73 10.88 10.57
N SER A 115 6.37 9.61 10.35
CA SER A 115 6.72 8.93 9.10
C SER A 115 6.05 9.67 7.93
N PRO A 116 6.74 9.85 6.79
CA PRO A 116 6.21 10.61 5.66
C PRO A 116 5.01 9.94 4.99
N LEU A 117 4.93 8.61 5.01
CA LEU A 117 3.95 7.88 4.21
C LEU A 117 3.60 6.51 4.79
N LEU A 118 2.33 6.17 4.77
CA LEU A 118 1.79 4.81 4.89
C LEU A 118 1.20 4.37 3.55
N LEU A 119 1.65 3.24 3.02
CA LEU A 119 1.04 2.56 1.89
C LEU A 119 0.12 1.46 2.42
N THR A 120 -1.17 1.50 2.04
CA THR A 120 -2.11 0.42 2.34
C THR A 120 -2.99 0.08 1.14
N GLY A 121 -3.37 -1.20 1.04
CA GLY A 121 -4.37 -1.64 0.07
C GLY A 121 -5.80 -1.63 0.62
N ASP A 122 -5.98 -1.49 1.95
CA ASP A 122 -7.30 -1.48 2.57
C ASP A 122 -7.94 -0.09 2.52
N LYS A 123 -8.79 0.11 1.52
CA LYS A 123 -9.56 1.35 1.34
C LYS A 123 -10.52 1.64 2.50
N ARG A 124 -10.95 0.60 3.22
CA ARG A 124 -11.83 0.73 4.38
C ARG A 124 -11.05 1.27 5.58
N ALA A 125 -9.82 0.81 5.79
CA ALA A 125 -8.93 1.37 6.80
C ALA A 125 -8.66 2.87 6.53
N ILE A 126 -8.39 3.26 5.28
CA ILE A 126 -8.21 4.68 4.91
C ILE A 126 -9.45 5.52 5.26
N ALA A 127 -10.65 5.04 4.91
CA ALA A 127 -11.90 5.73 5.23
C ALA A 127 -12.20 5.77 6.73
N ALA A 128 -11.89 4.69 7.46
CA ALA A 128 -12.03 4.61 8.90
C ALA A 128 -11.14 5.66 9.59
N LEU A 129 -9.88 5.76 9.16
CA LEU A 129 -8.96 6.78 9.63
C LEU A 129 -9.55 8.18 9.42
N GLU A 130 -9.94 8.55 8.20
CA GLU A 130 -10.57 9.86 7.96
C GLU A 130 -11.73 10.15 8.92
N ALA A 131 -12.63 9.17 9.11
CA ALA A 131 -13.82 9.33 9.93
C ALA A 131 -13.52 9.48 11.44
N ILE A 132 -12.44 8.88 11.93
CA ILE A 132 -11.99 8.99 13.33
C ILE A 132 -11.48 10.41 13.65
N GLY A 133 -10.86 11.10 12.68
CA GLY A 133 -10.37 12.51 12.72
C GLY A 133 -10.37 13.27 14.07
N ARG A 134 -9.22 13.72 14.59
CA ARG A 134 -8.81 15.15 14.58
C ARG A 134 -7.30 15.35 14.82
N SER A 135 -6.54 14.26 14.82
CA SER A 135 -5.11 14.23 15.13
C SER A 135 -4.31 13.51 14.05
N LEU A 136 -4.91 13.33 12.88
CA LEU A 136 -4.35 12.50 11.81
C LEU A 136 -3.46 13.36 10.92
N PRO A 137 -2.27 12.89 10.54
CA PRO A 137 -1.44 13.60 9.59
C PRO A 137 -2.17 13.68 8.25
N GLU A 138 -2.40 14.91 7.81
CA GLU A 138 -2.94 15.18 6.48
C GLU A 138 -1.96 14.68 5.41
N GLU A 139 -2.48 14.12 4.32
CA GLU A 139 -1.70 13.75 3.14
C GLU A 139 -0.50 12.85 3.47
N ARG A 140 -0.70 11.81 4.28
CA ARG A 140 0.33 10.81 4.59
C ARG A 140 -0.07 9.36 4.38
N VAL A 141 -1.21 9.12 3.77
CA VAL A 141 -1.65 7.77 3.40
C VAL A 141 -1.82 7.69 1.88
N ALA A 142 -1.31 6.64 1.26
CA ALA A 142 -1.56 6.34 -0.14
C ALA A 142 -2.13 4.94 -0.33
N CYS A 143 -3.07 4.82 -1.27
CA CYS A 143 -3.65 3.54 -1.62
C CYS A 143 -2.80 2.79 -2.67
N LEU A 144 -3.09 1.51 -2.85
CA LEU A 144 -2.46 0.67 -3.89
C LEU A 144 -2.49 1.32 -5.28
N GLU A 145 -3.61 1.93 -5.68
CA GLU A 145 -3.71 2.55 -7.01
C GLU A 145 -2.74 3.72 -7.20
N GLN A 146 -2.45 4.50 -6.15
CA GLN A 146 -1.45 5.58 -6.24
C GLN A 146 -0.02 5.03 -6.37
N PHE A 147 0.27 3.92 -5.70
CA PHE A 147 1.52 3.19 -5.89
C PHE A 147 1.65 2.69 -7.33
N ILE A 148 0.63 2.01 -7.86
CA ILE A 148 0.61 1.48 -9.23
C ILE A 148 0.66 2.62 -10.27
N TYR A 149 -0.02 3.73 -10.02
CA TYR A 149 0.05 4.92 -10.85
C TYR A 149 1.50 5.45 -10.94
N SER A 150 2.22 5.44 -9.81
CA SER A 150 3.62 5.86 -9.78
C SER A 150 4.54 4.89 -10.51
N LEU A 151 4.27 3.58 -10.42
CA LEU A 151 5.02 2.59 -11.20
C LEU A 151 4.80 2.77 -12.70
N LEU A 152 3.62 3.21 -13.13
CA LEU A 152 3.34 3.48 -14.54
C LEU A 152 4.30 4.54 -15.10
N ASP A 153 4.64 5.57 -14.31
CA ASP A 153 5.60 6.61 -14.69
C ASP A 153 7.05 6.08 -14.74
N ILE A 154 7.38 5.06 -13.95
CA ILE A 154 8.75 4.56 -13.79
C ILE A 154 9.08 3.47 -14.81
N ILE A 155 8.22 2.47 -14.97
CA ILE A 155 8.50 1.29 -15.80
C ILE A 155 7.66 1.23 -17.08
N GLY A 156 6.70 2.14 -17.24
CA GLY A 156 5.86 2.28 -18.42
C GLY A 156 4.73 1.24 -18.51
N LEU A 157 3.73 1.56 -19.35
CA LEU A 157 2.52 0.75 -19.52
C LEU A 157 2.80 -0.70 -19.88
N THR A 158 3.66 -0.95 -20.88
CA THR A 158 3.87 -2.29 -21.41
C THR A 158 4.33 -3.26 -20.33
N ASN A 159 5.37 -2.89 -19.57
CA ASN A 159 5.93 -3.74 -18.53
C ASN A 159 4.94 -3.96 -17.38
N LEU A 160 4.35 -2.88 -16.87
CA LEU A 160 3.44 -2.95 -15.73
C LEU A 160 2.17 -3.74 -16.07
N ARG A 161 1.62 -3.55 -17.28
CA ARG A 161 0.46 -4.30 -17.76
C ARG A 161 0.77 -5.79 -17.89
N THR A 162 1.92 -6.15 -18.47
CA THR A 162 2.31 -7.57 -18.57
C THR A 162 2.37 -8.23 -17.20
N ARG A 163 2.88 -7.52 -16.18
CA ARG A 163 2.95 -8.03 -14.80
C ARG A 163 1.56 -8.18 -14.16
N ILE A 164 0.74 -7.13 -14.20
CA ILE A 164 -0.62 -7.15 -13.61
C ILE A 164 -1.51 -8.20 -14.28
N CYS A 165 -1.51 -8.24 -15.62
CA CYS A 165 -2.40 -9.12 -16.37
C CYS A 165 -1.96 -10.60 -16.37
N ARG A 166 -0.74 -10.90 -15.93
CA ARG A 166 -0.35 -12.28 -15.60
C ARG A 166 -1.07 -12.79 -14.36
N GLU A 167 -1.40 -11.89 -13.43
CA GLU A 167 -2.01 -12.21 -12.14
C GLU A 167 -3.38 -11.51 -11.94
N PRO A 168 -4.38 -11.74 -12.81
CA PRO A 168 -5.62 -10.97 -12.82
C PRO A 168 -6.53 -11.22 -11.60
N GLN A 169 -6.26 -12.28 -10.83
CA GLN A 169 -7.03 -12.63 -9.63
C GLN A 169 -6.55 -11.89 -8.38
N VAL A 170 -5.36 -11.28 -8.42
CA VAL A 170 -4.75 -10.63 -7.25
C VAL A 170 -5.48 -9.34 -6.85
N ASP A 171 -5.89 -8.54 -7.82
CA ASP A 171 -6.69 -7.33 -7.57
C ASP A 171 -7.62 -7.04 -8.73
N ARG A 172 -8.93 -7.08 -8.45
CA ARG A 172 -9.96 -6.85 -9.45
C ARG A 172 -9.95 -5.43 -10.01
N SER A 173 -9.67 -4.43 -9.18
CA SER A 173 -9.65 -3.02 -9.56
C SER A 173 -8.53 -2.75 -10.58
N LEU A 174 -7.35 -3.32 -10.33
CA LEU A 174 -6.22 -3.24 -11.25
C LEU A 174 -6.46 -4.05 -12.54
N THR A 175 -7.03 -5.25 -12.43
CA THR A 175 -7.41 -6.05 -13.61
C THR A 175 -8.36 -5.32 -14.55
N ILE A 176 -9.34 -4.59 -13.99
CA ILE A 176 -10.26 -3.74 -14.75
C ILE A 176 -9.51 -2.54 -15.34
N SER A 177 -8.74 -1.81 -14.52
CA SER A 177 -8.02 -0.60 -14.95
C SER A 177 -7.04 -0.87 -16.08
N PHE A 178 -6.31 -1.99 -16.04
CA PHE A 178 -5.35 -2.41 -17.07
C PHE A 178 -5.99 -3.15 -18.24
N SER A 179 -7.32 -3.35 -18.20
CA SER A 179 -8.11 -4.04 -19.22
C SER A 179 -7.44 -5.35 -19.65
N CYS A 180 -7.22 -6.26 -18.69
CA CYS A 180 -6.47 -7.49 -18.93
C CYS A 180 -7.18 -8.51 -19.84
N HIS A 181 -8.40 -8.22 -20.28
CA HIS A 181 -9.23 -9.05 -21.16
C HIS A 181 -9.23 -8.57 -22.63
N VAL A 182 -8.56 -7.46 -22.95
CA VAL A 182 -8.41 -6.96 -24.33
C VAL A 182 -6.96 -7.02 -24.76
N ASP A 183 -6.67 -6.99 -26.06
CA ASP A 183 -5.28 -7.08 -26.54
C ASP A 183 -4.51 -5.78 -26.37
N LYS A 184 -5.16 -4.65 -26.67
CA LYS A 184 -4.55 -3.32 -26.66
C LYS A 184 -5.33 -2.36 -25.76
N VAL A 185 -4.59 -1.59 -24.98
CA VAL A 185 -5.11 -0.52 -24.14
C VAL A 185 -4.18 0.69 -24.28
N SER A 186 -4.74 1.89 -24.26
CA SER A 186 -3.94 3.11 -24.23
C SER A 186 -3.55 3.45 -22.79
N GLU A 187 -2.39 4.05 -22.60
CA GLU A 187 -1.94 4.50 -21.27
C GLU A 187 -2.93 5.50 -20.64
N ARG A 188 -3.49 6.39 -21.47
CA ARG A 188 -4.53 7.32 -21.06
C ARG A 188 -5.72 6.59 -20.42
N SER A 189 -6.20 5.52 -21.04
CA SER A 189 -7.33 4.74 -20.51
C SER A 189 -7.00 4.08 -19.17
N VAL A 190 -5.78 3.56 -19.02
CA VAL A 190 -5.32 2.95 -17.76
C VAL A 190 -5.24 3.99 -16.65
N ARG A 191 -4.65 5.16 -16.93
CA ARG A 191 -4.57 6.28 -15.98
C ARG A 191 -5.96 6.74 -15.53
N GLN A 192 -6.90 6.90 -16.46
CA GLN A 192 -8.28 7.24 -16.14
C GLN A 192 -8.95 6.20 -15.23
N GLY A 193 -8.68 4.91 -15.46
CA GLY A 193 -9.15 3.82 -14.60
C GLY A 193 -8.62 3.96 -13.17
N LEU A 194 -7.30 4.10 -13.02
CA LEU A 194 -6.65 4.29 -11.72
C LEU A 194 -7.15 5.55 -11.01
N GLU A 195 -7.21 6.68 -11.72
CA GLU A 195 -7.70 7.97 -11.19
C GLU A 195 -9.15 7.89 -10.73
N SER A 196 -9.99 7.10 -11.39
CA SER A 196 -11.38 6.85 -10.97
C SER A 196 -11.44 6.17 -9.60
N TYR A 197 -10.64 5.12 -9.39
CA TYR A 197 -10.55 4.44 -8.09
C TYR A 197 -9.95 5.35 -7.01
N ILE A 198 -8.86 6.07 -7.32
CA ILE A 198 -8.24 7.04 -6.41
C ILE A 198 -9.25 8.11 -6.00
N SER A 199 -10.00 8.65 -6.96
CA SER A 199 -11.05 9.66 -6.70
C SER A 199 -12.17 9.10 -5.83
N SER A 200 -12.51 7.82 -5.98
CA SER A 200 -13.48 7.15 -5.10
C SER A 200 -12.98 7.09 -3.66
N VAL A 201 -11.72 6.69 -3.43
CA VAL A 201 -11.13 6.66 -2.08
C VAL A 201 -11.03 8.07 -1.50
N ARG A 202 -10.64 9.06 -2.31
CA ARG A 202 -10.53 10.45 -1.88
C ARG A 202 -11.87 11.06 -1.42
N LYS A 203 -13.00 10.61 -1.97
CA LYS A 203 -14.32 11.05 -1.50
C LYS A 203 -14.60 10.61 -0.06
N SER A 204 -14.11 9.44 0.34
CA SER A 204 -14.24 8.92 1.71
C SER A 204 -13.08 9.34 2.63
N ALA A 205 -12.00 9.88 2.07
CA ALA A 205 -10.78 10.24 2.78
C ALA A 205 -10.12 11.50 2.17
N PRO A 206 -10.79 12.67 2.20
CA PRO A 206 -10.28 13.88 1.54
C PRO A 206 -9.04 14.48 2.21
N THR A 207 -8.78 14.15 3.48
CA THR A 207 -7.73 14.78 4.29
C THR A 207 -6.52 13.86 4.46
N VAL A 208 -6.74 12.58 4.82
CA VAL A 208 -5.64 11.65 5.13
C VAL A 208 -4.93 11.13 3.87
N LEU A 209 -5.68 10.97 2.77
CA LEU A 209 -5.15 10.45 1.51
C LEU A 209 -4.30 11.52 0.79
N LEU A 210 -3.20 11.10 0.14
CA LEU A 210 -2.44 12.03 -0.71
C LEU A 210 -3.32 12.68 -1.77
N LYS A 211 -3.15 13.99 -1.97
CA LYS A 211 -3.88 14.75 -3.00
C LYS A 211 -3.46 14.38 -4.42
N THR A 212 -2.20 14.00 -4.62
CA THR A 212 -1.66 13.62 -5.92
C THR A 212 -1.98 12.16 -6.25
N ALA A 213 -2.08 11.82 -7.53
CA ALA A 213 -2.19 10.41 -7.95
C ALA A 213 -0.85 9.69 -7.82
N ALA A 214 0.26 10.36 -8.12
CA ALA A 214 1.60 9.83 -7.95
C ALA A 214 2.14 10.09 -6.53
N ILE A 215 2.76 9.08 -5.94
CA ILE A 215 3.40 9.16 -4.62
C ILE A 215 4.82 9.72 -4.70
N SER A 216 5.44 9.72 -5.88
CA SER A 216 6.80 10.23 -6.11
C SER A 216 7.01 11.67 -5.61
N ALA A 217 5.97 12.50 -5.61
CA ALA A 217 6.02 13.89 -5.13
C ALA A 217 6.24 14.01 -3.61
N ILE A 218 5.89 13.00 -2.81
CA ILE A 218 5.97 13.00 -1.34
C ILE A 218 7.13 12.18 -0.82
N VAL A 219 7.54 11.19 -1.61
CA VAL A 219 8.78 10.49 -1.31
C VAL A 219 9.98 11.45 -1.58
N SER A 220 9.89 12.35 -2.57
CA SER A 220 10.83 13.48 -2.83
C SER A 220 11.14 14.37 -1.63
#